data_AF-A0AAN8WDY7-F1
#
_entry.id   AF-A0AAN8WDY7-F1
#
_cell.length_a   1.000
_cell.length_b   1.000
_cell.length_c   1.000
_cell.angle_alpha   90.00
_cell.angle_beta   90.00
_cell.angle_gamma   90.00
#
_symmetry.space_group_name_H-M   'P 1'
#
loop_
_entity.id
_entity.type
_entity.pdbx_description
1 polymer ?
#
loop_
_entity_poly.entity_id
_entity_poly.type
_entity_poly.pdbx_seq_one_letter_code
_entity_poly.pdbx_strand_id
1 'polypeptide(L)'
;MAKKRWLEEIDQKQAELVAAHVALEKLHQRDWLLTAKNEMLKVENTHNKKKVMEIEAEVNKLSGQQNLQQRIHHHAKIKARYDLLIVLIFLIHFVHIFRCLFVLSHICRASITFTSYFSDQQEENNILKAQNEDLGIKLQKAEAILSRMKEEPARYRASSGRSPVIGFDEEQGLNNKLKETEEGKLQLAQKLLGLCTSILKTAGITGPVSDISVAEDALGQLGNRITSPERELEDLKFKDKIASERIRLSELEPYSSAFGSRTDENCQTRIRVSQTPFLSALDR
;
A
#
# COMPACT_ATOMS: atom_id res chain seq x y z
N MET A 1 0.65 -150.01 113.92
CA MET A 1 1.02 -148.70 113.33
C MET A 1 0.70 -148.57 111.84
N ALA A 2 0.75 -149.63 111.01
CA ALA A 2 0.54 -149.54 109.55
C ALA A 2 -0.86 -149.04 109.11
N LYS A 3 -1.95 -149.45 109.78
CA LYS A 3 -3.33 -149.04 109.44
C LYS A 3 -3.58 -147.53 109.56
N LYS A 4 -2.96 -146.88 110.55
CA LYS A 4 -3.12 -145.44 110.81
C LYS A 4 -2.47 -144.60 109.70
N ARG A 5 -1.25 -144.97 109.30
CA ARG A 5 -0.49 -144.33 108.22
C ARG A 5 -1.21 -144.43 106.86
N TRP A 6 -1.83 -145.56 106.57
CA TRP A 6 -2.58 -145.77 105.32
C TRP A 6 -3.88 -144.94 105.27
N LEU A 7 -4.57 -144.78 106.40
CA LEU A 7 -5.73 -143.88 106.48
C LEU A 7 -5.32 -142.41 106.30
N GLU A 8 -4.23 -141.99 106.95
CA GLU A 8 -3.67 -140.64 106.77
C GLU A 8 -3.27 -140.38 105.31
N GLU A 9 -2.71 -141.38 104.63
CA GLU A 9 -2.35 -141.28 103.21
C GLU A 9 -3.58 -141.19 102.30
N ILE A 10 -4.66 -141.92 102.61
CA ILE A 10 -5.94 -141.79 101.88
C ILE A 10 -6.58 -140.43 102.11
N ASP A 11 -6.65 -139.98 103.36
CA ASP A 11 -7.22 -138.66 103.70
C ASP A 11 -6.42 -137.55 103.04
N GLN A 12 -5.08 -137.68 103.01
CA GLN A 12 -4.21 -136.75 102.31
C GLN A 12 -4.43 -136.80 100.79
N LYS A 13 -4.53 -137.99 100.17
CA LYS A 13 -4.82 -138.11 98.74
C LYS A 13 -6.20 -137.56 98.38
N GLN A 14 -7.18 -137.71 99.26
CA GLN A 14 -8.51 -137.15 99.08
C GLN A 14 -8.50 -135.62 99.22
N ALA A 15 -7.75 -135.08 100.17
CA ALA A 15 -7.53 -133.64 100.29
C ALA A 15 -6.78 -133.06 99.07
N GLU A 16 -5.77 -133.75 98.57
CA GLU A 16 -5.03 -133.40 97.35
C GLU A 16 -5.95 -133.41 96.11
N LEU A 17 -6.81 -134.43 95.98
CA LEU A 17 -7.78 -134.52 94.88
C LEU A 17 -8.81 -133.40 94.93
N VAL A 18 -9.35 -133.09 96.12
CA VAL A 18 -10.29 -131.98 96.30
C VAL A 18 -9.61 -130.63 96.00
N ALA A 19 -8.37 -130.43 96.47
CA ALA A 19 -7.60 -129.22 96.18
C ALA A 19 -7.31 -129.07 94.68
N ALA A 20 -6.96 -130.16 93.99
CA ALA A 20 -6.75 -130.17 92.55
C ALA A 20 -8.05 -129.88 91.78
N HIS A 21 -9.19 -130.43 92.22
CA HIS A 21 -10.50 -130.16 91.63
C HIS A 21 -10.88 -128.67 91.77
N VAL A 22 -10.68 -128.09 92.96
CA VAL A 22 -10.92 -126.65 93.20
C VAL A 22 -9.98 -125.77 92.36
N ALA A 23 -8.71 -126.17 92.20
CA ALA A 23 -7.77 -125.44 91.36
C ALA A 23 -8.15 -125.49 89.87
N LEU A 24 -8.61 -126.65 89.38
CA LEU A 24 -9.11 -126.82 88.01
C LEU A 24 -10.34 -125.94 87.77
N GLU A 25 -11.28 -125.91 88.72
CA GLU A 25 -12.49 -125.09 88.58
C GLU A 25 -12.17 -123.59 88.60
N LYS A 26 -11.23 -123.14 89.44
CA LYS A 26 -10.72 -121.76 89.41
C LYS A 26 -10.04 -121.41 88.09
N LEU A 27 -9.34 -122.37 87.48
CA LEU A 27 -8.71 -122.19 86.17
C LEU A 27 -9.78 -122.06 85.08
N HIS A 28 -10.80 -122.93 85.08
CA HIS A 28 -11.95 -122.81 84.18
C HIS A 28 -12.67 -121.47 84.31
N GLN A 29 -12.90 -120.98 85.54
CA GLN A 29 -13.51 -119.66 85.78
C GLN A 29 -12.66 -118.52 85.22
N ARG A 30 -11.33 -118.58 85.39
CA ARG A 30 -10.41 -117.59 84.82
C ARG A 30 -10.43 -117.61 83.29
N ASP A 31 -10.41 -118.79 82.68
CA ASP A 31 -10.44 -118.94 81.23
C ASP A 31 -11.75 -118.44 80.64
N TRP A 32 -12.88 -118.69 81.31
CA TRP A 32 -14.17 -118.13 80.92
C TRP A 32 -14.18 -116.60 80.97
N LEU A 33 -13.65 -116.00 82.05
CA LEU A 33 -13.56 -114.54 82.19
C LEU A 33 -12.61 -113.91 81.14
N LEU A 34 -11.46 -114.53 80.89
CA LEU A 34 -10.52 -114.08 79.87
C LEU A 34 -11.13 -114.16 78.47
N THR A 35 -11.88 -115.23 78.18
CA THR A 35 -12.60 -115.39 76.92
C THR A 35 -13.64 -114.29 76.74
N ALA A 36 -14.48 -114.04 77.76
CA ALA A 36 -15.48 -112.97 77.73
C ALA A 36 -14.84 -111.58 77.55
N LYS A 37 -13.73 -111.30 78.25
CA LYS A 37 -12.99 -110.04 78.12
C LYS A 37 -12.38 -109.87 76.73
N ASN A 38 -11.85 -110.95 76.14
CA ASN A 38 -11.30 -110.91 74.78
C ASN A 38 -12.38 -110.62 73.74
N GLU A 39 -13.57 -111.21 73.86
CA GLU A 39 -14.69 -110.90 72.97
C GLU A 39 -15.15 -109.45 73.12
N MET A 40 -15.23 -108.94 74.36
CA MET A 40 -15.55 -107.52 74.60
C MET A 40 -14.51 -106.58 73.98
N LEU A 41 -13.22 -106.84 74.19
CA LEU A 41 -12.13 -106.05 73.60
C LEU A 41 -12.13 -106.11 72.07
N LYS A 42 -12.51 -107.25 71.49
CA LYS A 42 -12.63 -107.42 70.04
C LYS A 42 -13.75 -106.54 69.48
N VAL A 43 -14.91 -106.50 70.14
CA VAL A 43 -16.02 -105.61 69.78
C VAL A 43 -15.64 -104.14 69.93
N GLU A 44 -14.97 -103.77 71.03
CA GLU A 44 -14.51 -102.39 71.23
C GLU A 44 -13.46 -101.99 70.18
N ASN A 45 -12.55 -102.89 69.83
CA ASN A 45 -11.53 -102.63 68.81
C ASN A 45 -12.16 -102.46 67.42
N THR A 46 -13.16 -103.28 67.04
CA THR A 46 -13.87 -103.08 65.76
C THR A 46 -14.65 -101.76 65.75
N HIS A 47 -15.27 -101.38 66.85
CA HIS A 47 -15.95 -100.10 67.01
C HIS A 47 -15.00 -98.90 66.89
N ASN A 48 -13.89 -98.93 67.62
CA ASN A 48 -12.89 -97.86 67.58
C ASN A 48 -12.24 -97.77 66.20
N LYS A 49 -11.97 -98.90 65.54
CA LYS A 49 -11.49 -98.92 64.16
C LYS A 49 -12.48 -98.23 63.20
N LYS A 50 -13.78 -98.47 63.37
CA LYS A 50 -14.82 -97.79 62.57
C LYS A 50 -14.81 -96.27 62.81
N LYS A 51 -14.73 -95.82 64.06
CA LYS A 51 -14.63 -94.39 64.40
C LYS A 51 -13.38 -93.74 63.82
N VAL A 52 -12.23 -94.41 63.88
CA VAL A 52 -10.99 -93.92 63.28
C VAL A 52 -11.18 -93.74 61.78
N MET A 53 -11.76 -94.72 61.08
CA MET A 53 -12.03 -94.59 59.64
C MET A 53 -13.02 -93.47 59.31
N GLU A 54 -14.05 -93.26 60.12
CA GLU A 54 -15.03 -92.18 59.93
C GLU A 54 -14.38 -90.80 60.11
N ILE A 55 -13.65 -90.62 61.20
CA ILE A 55 -12.91 -89.37 61.46
C ILE A 55 -11.86 -89.12 60.38
N GLU A 56 -11.14 -90.15 59.95
CA GLU A 56 -10.15 -90.03 58.87
C GLU A 56 -10.81 -89.64 57.54
N ALA A 57 -12.01 -90.16 57.23
CA ALA A 57 -12.79 -89.74 56.07
C ALA A 57 -13.24 -88.27 56.17
N GLU A 58 -13.68 -87.81 57.34
CA GLU A 58 -14.04 -86.40 57.58
C GLU A 58 -12.83 -85.48 57.46
N VAL A 59 -11.69 -85.85 58.06
CA VAL A 59 -10.44 -85.10 57.94
C VAL A 59 -10.00 -85.01 56.48
N ASN A 60 -10.10 -86.09 55.71
CA ASN A 60 -9.79 -86.07 54.28
C ASN A 60 -10.77 -85.22 53.46
N LYS A 61 -12.06 -85.19 53.82
CA LYS A 61 -13.06 -84.30 53.21
C LYS A 61 -12.79 -82.82 53.50
N LEU A 62 -12.39 -82.50 54.73
CA LEU A 62 -12.06 -81.14 55.16
C LEU A 62 -10.67 -80.68 54.67
N SER A 63 -9.68 -81.58 54.63
CA SER A 63 -8.34 -81.32 54.10
C SER A 63 -8.33 -81.26 52.57
N GLY A 64 -9.12 -82.12 51.91
CA GLY A 64 -9.42 -82.07 50.48
C GLY A 64 -10.26 -80.87 50.07
N GLN A 65 -10.70 -80.04 51.03
CA GLN A 65 -11.33 -78.76 50.75
C GLN A 65 -10.24 -77.81 50.21
N GLN A 66 -10.09 -77.82 48.88
CA GLN A 66 -9.21 -76.98 48.05
C GLN A 66 -9.31 -75.45 48.32
N ASN A 67 -10.12 -75.03 49.28
CA ASN A 67 -10.44 -73.66 49.63
C ASN A 67 -9.19 -72.83 49.98
N LEU A 68 -8.25 -73.35 50.76
CA LEU A 68 -7.08 -72.55 51.17
C LEU A 68 -6.11 -72.30 50.01
N GLN A 69 -5.72 -73.34 49.27
CA GLN A 69 -4.81 -73.20 48.12
C GLN A 69 -5.46 -72.38 46.99
N GLN A 70 -6.76 -72.57 46.73
CA GLN A 70 -7.50 -71.75 45.76
C GLN A 70 -7.58 -70.28 46.20
N ARG A 71 -7.80 -70.00 47.49
CA ARG A 71 -7.80 -68.63 48.02
C ARG A 71 -6.43 -67.98 47.96
N ILE A 72 -5.36 -68.70 48.29
CA ILE A 72 -3.97 -68.20 48.17
C ILE A 72 -3.66 -67.88 46.72
N HIS A 73 -3.97 -68.79 45.80
CA HIS A 73 -3.77 -68.56 44.37
C HIS A 73 -4.59 -67.36 43.85
N HIS A 74 -5.85 -67.25 44.27
CA HIS A 74 -6.70 -66.11 43.91
C HIS A 74 -6.14 -64.78 44.45
N HIS A 75 -5.72 -64.74 45.73
CA HIS A 75 -5.08 -63.57 46.32
C HIS A 75 -3.77 -63.21 45.61
N ALA A 76 -2.94 -64.20 45.24
CA ALA A 76 -1.72 -63.96 44.47
C ALA A 76 -2.04 -63.35 43.09
N LYS A 77 -3.06 -63.87 42.40
CA LYS A 77 -3.52 -63.33 41.10
C LYS A 77 -4.05 -61.91 41.21
N ILE A 78 -4.80 -61.60 42.28
CA ILE A 78 -5.28 -60.25 42.56
C ILE A 78 -4.12 -59.31 42.87
N LYS A 79 -3.18 -59.72 43.72
CA LYS A 79 -2.00 -58.93 44.07
C LYS A 79 -1.19 -58.58 42.82
N ALA A 80 -0.91 -59.57 41.97
CA ALA A 80 -0.20 -59.35 40.71
C ALA A 80 -0.91 -58.35 39.77
N ARG A 81 -2.25 -58.33 39.76
CA ARG A 81 -3.02 -57.34 39.00
C ARG A 81 -2.88 -55.94 39.58
N TYR A 82 -2.92 -55.79 40.90
CA TYR A 82 -2.70 -54.49 41.55
C TYR A 82 -1.28 -53.99 41.35
N ASP A 83 -0.27 -54.86 41.46
CA ASP A 83 1.13 -54.52 41.21
C ASP A 83 1.32 -54.01 39.77
N LEU A 84 0.70 -54.68 38.78
CA LEU A 84 0.72 -54.24 37.38
C LEU A 84 -0.01 -52.90 37.19
N LEU A 85 -1.16 -52.71 37.86
CA LEU A 85 -1.92 -51.46 37.80
C LEU A 85 -1.11 -50.30 38.36
N ILE A 86 -0.40 -50.51 39.47
CA ILE A 86 0.48 -49.51 40.08
C ILE A 86 1.58 -49.11 39.10
N VAL A 87 2.26 -50.08 38.47
CA VAL A 87 3.29 -49.79 37.46
C VAL A 87 2.72 -49.02 36.27
N LEU A 88 1.53 -49.40 35.78
CA LEU A 88 0.86 -48.69 34.68
C LEU A 88 0.54 -47.24 35.06
N ILE A 89 0.02 -47.02 36.27
CA ILE A 89 -0.26 -45.68 36.81
C ILE A 89 1.04 -44.86 36.87
N PHE A 90 2.14 -45.42 37.37
CA PHE A 90 3.43 -44.74 37.40
C PHE A 90 3.95 -44.39 36.01
N LEU A 91 3.84 -45.30 35.03
CA LEU A 91 4.24 -45.05 33.65
C LEU A 91 3.41 -43.95 33.00
N ILE A 92 2.09 -43.94 33.21
CA ILE A 92 1.20 -42.89 32.71
C ILE A 92 1.59 -41.53 33.32
N HIS A 93 1.79 -41.46 34.63
CA HIS A 93 2.22 -40.23 35.29
C HIS A 93 3.58 -39.76 34.80
N PHE A 94 4.54 -40.68 34.64
CA PHE A 94 5.87 -40.38 34.12
C PHE A 94 5.79 -39.77 32.71
N VAL A 95 5.07 -40.42 31.79
CA VAL A 95 4.87 -39.92 30.42
C VAL A 95 4.20 -38.54 30.44
N HIS A 96 3.20 -38.34 31.30
CA HIS A 96 2.52 -37.06 31.42
C HIS A 96 3.47 -35.95 31.91
N ILE A 97 4.26 -36.21 32.95
CA ILE A 97 5.25 -35.27 33.48
C ILE A 97 6.29 -34.91 32.41
N PHE A 98 6.82 -35.90 31.69
CA PHE A 98 7.78 -35.66 30.60
C PHE A 98 7.19 -34.80 29.49
N ARG A 99 5.93 -35.05 29.10
CA ARG A 99 5.24 -34.25 28.09
C ARG A 99 5.04 -32.80 28.55
N CYS A 100 4.66 -32.59 29.82
CA CYS A 100 4.54 -31.25 30.40
C CYS A 100 5.88 -30.51 30.42
N LEU A 101 6.97 -31.17 30.84
CA LEU A 101 8.31 -30.59 30.84
C LEU A 101 8.79 -30.22 29.42
N PHE A 102 8.50 -31.07 28.44
CA PHE A 102 8.84 -30.79 27.05
C PHE A 102 8.12 -29.54 26.51
N VAL A 103 6.81 -29.42 26.78
CA VAL A 103 6.01 -28.24 26.38
C VAL A 103 6.52 -26.98 27.09
N LEU A 104 6.79 -27.05 28.39
CA LEU A 104 7.34 -25.92 29.16
C LEU A 104 8.70 -25.46 28.62
N SER A 105 9.58 -26.41 28.26
CA SER A 105 10.88 -26.09 27.64
C SER A 105 10.71 -25.33 26.32
N HIS A 106 9.79 -25.76 25.45
CA HIS A 106 9.48 -25.06 24.20
C HIS A 106 8.92 -23.66 24.43
N ILE A 107 8.00 -23.50 25.39
CA ILE A 107 7.42 -22.20 25.75
C ILE A 107 8.52 -21.26 26.29
N CYS A 108 9.38 -21.75 27.18
CA CYS A 108 10.50 -20.97 27.70
C CYS A 108 11.44 -20.51 26.57
N ARG A 109 11.81 -21.41 25.65
CA ARG A 109 12.67 -21.07 24.52
C ARG A 109 12.03 -20.02 23.62
N ALA A 110 10.75 -20.19 23.28
CA ALA A 110 10.02 -19.21 22.47
C ALA A 110 9.94 -17.84 23.16
N SER A 111 9.71 -17.82 24.48
CA SER A 111 9.65 -16.58 25.27
C SER A 111 11.00 -15.85 25.28
N ILE A 112 12.11 -16.59 25.40
CA ILE A 112 13.46 -16.02 25.33
C ILE A 112 13.74 -15.43 23.94
N THR A 113 13.39 -16.14 22.86
CA THR A 113 13.59 -15.64 21.50
C THR A 113 12.74 -14.39 21.24
N PHE A 114 11.48 -14.38 21.69
CA PHE A 114 10.59 -13.24 21.54
C PHE A 114 11.10 -12.00 22.27
N THR A 115 11.57 -12.16 23.51
CA THR A 115 12.12 -11.06 24.31
C THR A 115 13.41 -10.50 23.70
N SER A 116 14.30 -11.36 23.18
CA SER A 116 15.50 -10.92 22.45
C SER A 116 15.13 -10.10 21.22
N TYR A 117 14.22 -10.60 20.38
CA TYR A 117 13.78 -9.91 19.17
C TYR A 117 13.16 -8.55 19.48
N PHE A 118 12.31 -8.47 20.51
CA PHE A 118 11.71 -7.21 20.95
C PHE A 118 12.77 -6.21 21.44
N SER A 119 13.79 -6.68 22.17
CA SER A 119 14.89 -5.83 22.62
C SER A 119 15.69 -5.25 21.46
N ASP A 120 16.01 -6.08 20.44
CA ASP A 120 16.75 -5.62 19.25
C ASP A 120 15.94 -4.59 18.45
N GLN A 121 14.63 -4.83 18.27
CA GLN A 121 13.74 -3.88 17.61
C GLN A 121 13.60 -2.56 18.37
N GLN A 122 13.56 -2.61 19.71
CA GLN A 122 13.52 -1.40 20.53
C GLN A 122 14.80 -0.58 20.39
N GLU A 123 15.96 -1.24 20.33
CA GLU A 123 17.25 -0.58 20.14
C GLU A 123 17.36 0.08 18.75
N GLU A 124 16.98 -0.63 17.70
CA GLU A 124 16.92 -0.06 16.34
C GLU A 124 16.01 1.18 16.28
N ASN A 125 14.85 1.12 16.94
CA ASN A 125 13.93 2.25 17.00
C ASN A 125 14.54 3.46 17.73
N ASN A 126 15.27 3.23 18.83
CA ASN A 126 15.97 4.28 19.57
C ASN A 126 17.03 4.95 18.70
N ILE A 127 17.80 4.17 17.93
CA ILE A 127 18.83 4.68 17.00
C ILE A 127 18.19 5.53 15.90
N LEU A 128 17.13 5.03 15.26
CA LEU A 128 16.41 5.76 14.21
C LEU A 128 15.81 7.07 14.74
N LYS A 129 15.29 7.05 15.98
CA LYS A 129 14.79 8.24 16.64
C LYS A 129 15.89 9.29 16.84
N ALA A 130 17.06 8.88 17.34
CA ALA A 130 18.20 9.78 17.51
C ALA A 130 18.68 10.37 16.17
N GLN A 131 18.69 9.57 15.09
CA GLN A 131 19.03 10.04 13.75
C GLN A 131 18.01 11.06 13.21
N ASN A 132 16.72 10.82 13.42
CA ASN A 132 15.66 11.75 13.03
C ASN A 132 15.75 13.08 13.79
N GLU A 133 16.08 13.03 15.08
CA GLU A 133 16.30 14.23 15.89
C GLU A 133 17.51 15.05 15.37
N ASP A 134 18.63 14.39 15.06
CA ASP A 134 19.81 15.05 14.46
C ASP A 134 19.51 15.66 13.09
N LEU A 135 18.79 14.93 12.22
CA LEU A 135 18.34 15.45 10.93
C LEU A 135 17.40 16.64 11.09
N GLY A 136 16.50 16.61 12.07
CA GLY A 136 15.62 17.73 12.41
C GLY A 136 16.40 18.98 12.81
N ILE A 137 17.42 18.83 13.66
CA ILE A 137 18.32 19.94 14.06
C ILE A 137 19.08 20.50 12.84
N LYS A 138 19.60 19.63 11.97
CA LYS A 138 20.30 20.04 10.74
C LYS A 138 19.38 20.79 9.79
N LEU A 139 18.15 20.33 9.61
CA LEU A 139 17.15 20.99 8.79
C LEU A 139 16.84 22.38 9.32
N GLN A 140 16.54 22.50 10.62
CA GLN A 140 16.25 23.78 11.25
C GLN A 140 17.42 24.77 11.10
N LYS A 141 18.67 24.30 11.24
CA LYS A 141 19.88 25.11 11.04
C LYS A 141 19.99 25.58 9.58
N ALA A 142 19.72 24.71 8.61
CA ALA A 142 19.75 25.06 7.19
C ALA A 142 18.64 26.08 6.84
N GLU A 143 17.43 25.90 7.38
CA GLU A 143 16.33 26.85 7.21
C GLU A 143 16.64 28.23 7.79
N ALA A 144 17.28 28.30 8.96
CA ALA A 144 17.73 29.55 9.55
C ALA A 144 18.77 30.27 8.65
N ILE A 145 19.73 29.53 8.09
CA ILE A 145 20.71 30.07 7.13
C ILE A 145 20.02 30.57 5.87
N LEU A 146 19.10 29.78 5.31
CA LEU A 146 18.37 30.12 4.09
C LEU A 146 17.48 31.34 4.30
N SER A 147 16.85 31.47 5.47
CA SER A 147 16.07 32.64 5.85
C SER A 147 16.95 33.89 5.90
N ARG A 148 18.13 33.79 6.54
CA ARG A 148 19.12 34.87 6.52
C ARG A 148 19.59 35.23 5.11
N MET A 149 19.92 34.23 4.29
CA MET A 149 20.35 34.45 2.90
C MET A 149 19.26 35.05 2.02
N LYS A 150 17.97 34.86 2.34
CA LYS A 150 16.87 35.54 1.65
C LYS A 150 16.69 36.98 2.12
N GLU A 151 16.95 37.25 3.39
CA GLU A 151 16.81 38.58 3.98
C GLU A 151 17.99 39.52 3.63
N GLU A 152 19.22 39.01 3.60
CA GLU A 152 20.44 39.79 3.32
C GLU A 152 20.38 40.56 1.97
N PRO A 153 19.96 39.95 0.84
CA PRO A 153 19.81 40.66 -0.44
C PRO A 153 18.69 41.70 -0.41
N ALA A 154 17.61 41.43 0.32
CA ALA A 154 16.52 42.39 0.51
C ALA A 154 17.01 43.61 1.29
N ARG A 155 17.81 43.39 2.35
CA ARG A 155 18.46 44.46 3.14
C ARG A 155 19.49 45.24 2.31
N TYR A 156 20.34 44.57 1.54
CA TYR A 156 21.32 45.23 0.66
C TYR A 156 20.61 46.11 -0.38
N ARG A 157 19.54 45.62 -1.03
CA ARG A 157 18.72 46.40 -1.96
C ARG A 157 18.09 47.61 -1.31
N ALA A 158 17.48 47.44 -0.14
CA ALA A 158 16.91 48.55 0.63
C ALA A 158 17.97 49.62 0.96
N SER A 159 19.16 49.20 1.40
CA SER A 159 20.27 50.11 1.73
C SER A 159 20.84 50.86 0.51
N SER A 160 20.70 50.28 -0.69
CA SER A 160 21.08 50.91 -1.96
C SER A 160 19.93 51.68 -2.62
N GLY A 161 18.84 51.93 -1.89
CA GLY A 161 17.70 52.75 -2.32
C GLY A 161 16.77 52.06 -3.32
N ARG A 162 16.90 50.74 -3.52
CA ARG A 162 16.06 49.93 -4.40
C ARG A 162 15.03 49.15 -3.59
N SER A 163 13.93 48.73 -4.24
CA SER A 163 12.91 47.89 -3.59
C SER A 163 13.53 46.58 -3.05
N PRO A 164 13.18 46.14 -1.83
CA PRO A 164 13.68 44.88 -1.25
C PRO A 164 13.30 43.63 -2.07
N VAL A 165 12.16 43.70 -2.75
CA VAL A 165 11.60 42.65 -3.61
C VAL A 165 11.99 42.93 -5.06
N ILE A 166 12.52 41.92 -5.77
CA ILE A 166 12.68 42.01 -7.23
C ILE A 166 11.27 41.99 -7.83
N GLY A 167 10.84 43.11 -8.40
CA GLY A 167 9.56 43.23 -9.09
C GLY A 167 9.60 42.53 -10.46
N PHE A 168 9.63 41.20 -10.47
CA PHE A 168 9.48 40.42 -11.70
C PHE A 168 8.17 40.76 -12.44
N ASP A 169 7.12 41.13 -11.69
CA ASP A 169 5.82 41.52 -12.26
C ASP A 169 5.85 42.87 -12.99
N GLU A 170 6.68 43.82 -12.54
CA GLU A 170 6.77 45.14 -13.14
C GLU A 170 7.59 45.12 -14.44
N GLU A 171 8.66 44.33 -14.46
CA GLU A 171 9.49 44.09 -15.66
C GLU A 171 8.67 43.37 -16.75
N GLN A 172 7.91 42.33 -16.37
CA GLN A 172 7.01 41.64 -17.30
C GLN A 172 5.89 42.57 -17.81
N GLY A 173 5.34 43.42 -16.94
CA GLY A 173 4.31 44.40 -17.30
C GLY A 173 4.81 45.46 -18.29
N LEU A 174 6.03 45.98 -18.10
CA LEU A 174 6.66 46.92 -19.03
C LEU A 174 6.98 46.27 -20.38
N ASN A 175 7.43 45.01 -20.37
CA ASN A 175 7.70 44.26 -21.59
C ASN A 175 6.43 44.04 -22.43
N ASN A 176 5.31 43.72 -21.78
CA ASN A 176 4.01 43.60 -22.45
C ASN A 176 3.57 44.94 -23.07
N LYS A 177 3.69 46.06 -22.34
CA LYS A 177 3.37 47.40 -22.86
C LYS A 177 4.26 47.83 -24.04
N LEU A 178 5.55 47.48 -23.98
CA LEU A 178 6.47 47.74 -25.09
C LEU A 178 6.02 47.01 -26.35
N LYS A 179 5.68 45.73 -26.22
CA LYS A 179 5.19 44.90 -27.32
C LYS A 179 3.90 45.43 -27.93
N GLU A 180 2.91 45.82 -27.10
CA GLU A 180 1.68 46.46 -27.58
C GLU A 180 1.95 47.76 -28.34
N THR A 181 2.90 48.57 -27.86
CA THR A 181 3.28 49.83 -28.50
C THR A 181 3.98 49.60 -29.84
N GLU A 182 4.88 48.61 -29.92
CA GLU A 182 5.55 48.23 -31.17
C GLU A 182 4.55 47.72 -32.21
N GLU A 183 3.59 46.90 -31.80
CA GLU A 183 2.53 46.41 -32.69
C GLU A 183 1.63 47.56 -33.18
N GLY A 184 1.28 48.50 -32.31
CA GLY A 184 0.55 49.72 -32.68
C GLY A 184 1.33 50.59 -33.68
N LYS A 185 2.64 50.76 -33.49
CA LYS A 185 3.52 51.48 -34.43
C LYS A 185 3.59 50.77 -35.78
N LEU A 186 3.68 49.44 -35.79
CA LEU A 186 3.68 48.63 -37.02
C LEU A 186 2.37 48.81 -37.80
N GLN A 187 1.22 48.72 -37.12
CA GLN A 187 -0.09 48.93 -37.73
C GLN A 187 -0.24 50.34 -38.31
N LEU A 188 0.25 51.36 -37.61
CA LEU A 188 0.25 52.73 -38.10
C LEU A 188 1.13 52.88 -39.35
N ALA A 189 2.33 52.32 -39.34
CA ALA A 189 3.22 52.33 -40.50
C ALA A 189 2.60 51.64 -41.71
N GLN A 190 1.91 50.51 -41.51
CA GLN A 190 1.18 49.81 -42.56
C GLN A 190 0.03 50.64 -43.13
N LYS A 191 -0.75 51.33 -42.27
CA LYS A 191 -1.81 52.24 -42.71
C LYS A 191 -1.25 53.42 -43.51
N LEU A 192 -0.16 54.02 -43.05
CA LEU A 192 0.53 55.10 -43.76
C LEU A 192 1.01 54.63 -45.14
N LEU A 193 1.65 53.47 -45.20
CA LEU A 193 2.10 52.86 -46.45
C LEU A 193 0.92 52.61 -47.41
N GLY A 194 -0.20 52.10 -46.91
CA GLY A 194 -1.42 51.89 -47.69
C GLY A 194 -2.01 53.18 -48.25
N LEU A 195 -2.02 54.25 -47.46
CA LEU A 195 -2.45 55.58 -47.91
C LEU A 195 -1.50 56.14 -48.98
N CYS A 196 -0.18 56.12 -48.74
CA CYS A 196 0.81 56.56 -49.72
C CYS A 196 0.69 55.77 -51.03
N THR A 197 0.52 54.45 -50.96
CA THR A 197 0.31 53.58 -52.13
C THR A 197 -0.97 53.95 -52.88
N SER A 198 -2.06 54.25 -52.17
CA SER A 198 -3.33 54.65 -52.77
C SER A 198 -3.22 55.99 -53.50
N ILE A 199 -2.53 56.97 -52.88
CA ILE A 199 -2.26 58.29 -53.46
C ILE A 199 -1.42 58.16 -54.73
N LEU A 200 -0.33 57.39 -54.69
CA LEU A 200 0.54 57.14 -55.84
C LEU A 200 -0.23 56.45 -56.98
N LYS A 201 -1.13 55.52 -56.66
CA LYS A 201 -2.00 54.85 -57.63
C LYS A 201 -2.95 55.84 -58.32
N THR A 202 -3.59 56.76 -57.59
CA THR A 202 -4.41 57.82 -58.20
C THR A 202 -3.60 58.82 -59.02
N ALA A 203 -2.33 59.02 -58.69
CA ALA A 203 -1.40 59.84 -59.47
C ALA A 203 -0.90 59.15 -60.76
N GLY A 204 -1.25 57.87 -60.98
CA GLY A 204 -0.88 57.13 -62.19
C GLY A 204 0.50 56.46 -62.12
N ILE A 205 1.12 56.42 -60.94
CA ILE A 205 2.42 55.76 -60.73
C ILE A 205 2.15 54.33 -60.30
N THR A 206 2.35 53.39 -61.23
CA THR A 206 2.08 51.95 -61.02
C THR A 206 3.33 51.11 -60.64
N GLY A 207 4.47 51.75 -60.40
CA GLY A 207 5.72 51.09 -60.01
C GLY A 207 6.24 51.49 -58.61
N PRO A 208 7.14 50.69 -57.99
CA PRO A 208 7.75 51.03 -56.70
C PRO A 208 8.63 52.28 -56.85
N VAL A 209 8.29 53.34 -56.10
CA VAL A 209 9.02 54.62 -56.12
C VAL A 209 10.16 54.54 -55.10
N SER A 210 11.40 54.49 -55.59
CA SER A 210 12.60 54.41 -54.76
C SER A 210 13.06 55.76 -54.21
N ASP A 211 12.59 56.88 -54.79
CA ASP A 211 13.10 58.22 -54.51
C ASP A 211 12.00 59.21 -54.10
N ILE A 212 12.18 59.82 -52.93
CA ILE A 212 11.27 60.81 -52.31
C ILE A 212 10.97 61.98 -53.27
N SER A 213 11.98 62.40 -54.03
CA SER A 213 11.89 63.48 -55.02
C SER A 213 10.87 63.19 -56.14
N VAL A 214 10.70 61.92 -56.54
CA VAL A 214 9.76 61.53 -57.61
C VAL A 214 8.32 61.53 -57.09
N ALA A 215 8.12 61.20 -55.82
CA ALA A 215 6.80 61.26 -55.18
C ALA A 215 6.34 62.71 -54.98
N GLU A 216 7.24 63.62 -54.61
CA GLU A 216 6.96 65.06 -54.47
C GLU A 216 6.57 65.69 -55.82
N ASP A 217 7.29 65.38 -56.90
CA ASP A 217 6.97 65.87 -58.25
C ASP A 217 5.60 65.37 -58.75
N ALA A 218 5.24 64.13 -58.44
CA ALA A 218 3.95 63.57 -58.80
C ALA A 218 2.78 64.23 -58.04
N LEU A 219 2.98 64.52 -56.75
CA LEU A 219 2.02 65.30 -55.95
C LEU A 219 1.88 66.73 -56.50
N GLY A 220 2.99 67.35 -56.90
CA GLY A 220 2.99 68.65 -57.57
C GLY A 220 2.20 68.64 -58.88
N GLN A 221 2.37 67.61 -59.72
CA GLN A 221 1.62 67.44 -60.97
C GLN A 221 0.12 67.24 -60.72
N LEU A 222 -0.26 66.48 -59.69
CA LEU A 222 -1.67 66.31 -59.31
C LEU A 222 -2.28 67.63 -58.83
N GLY A 223 -1.55 68.40 -58.02
CA GLY A 223 -1.93 69.75 -57.62
C GLY A 223 -2.24 70.61 -58.83
N ASN A 224 -1.31 70.69 -59.79
CA ASN A 224 -1.48 71.44 -61.03
C ASN A 224 -2.68 70.95 -61.87
N ARG A 225 -2.93 69.63 -61.92
CA ARG A 225 -4.10 69.04 -62.59
C ARG A 225 -5.43 69.36 -61.92
N ILE A 226 -5.45 69.67 -60.62
CA ILE A 226 -6.64 70.14 -59.90
C ILE A 226 -6.82 71.65 -60.12
N THR A 227 -5.75 72.44 -60.12
CA THR A 227 -5.83 73.91 -60.26
C THR A 227 -6.26 74.35 -61.66
N SER A 228 -6.00 73.55 -62.71
CA SER A 228 -6.45 73.84 -64.08
C SER A 228 -7.99 73.82 -64.22
N PRO A 229 -8.69 72.72 -63.91
CA PRO A 229 -10.14 72.67 -63.96
C PRO A 229 -10.81 73.60 -62.94
N GLU A 230 -10.19 73.87 -61.78
CA GLU A 230 -10.69 74.89 -60.85
C GLU A 230 -10.69 76.30 -61.47
N ARG A 231 -9.64 76.68 -62.19
CA ARG A 231 -9.59 77.96 -62.91
C ARG A 231 -10.57 78.01 -64.09
N GLU A 232 -10.70 76.91 -64.83
CA GLU A 232 -11.69 76.81 -65.91
C GLU A 232 -13.13 76.94 -65.39
N LEU A 233 -13.43 76.38 -64.21
CA LEU A 233 -14.72 76.51 -63.55
C LEU A 233 -15.01 77.96 -63.13
N GLU A 234 -14.02 78.64 -62.55
CA GLU A 234 -14.10 80.07 -62.21
C GLU A 234 -14.32 80.93 -63.48
N ASP A 235 -13.57 80.70 -64.56
CA ASP A 235 -13.72 81.43 -65.84
C ASP A 235 -15.11 81.20 -66.46
N LEU A 236 -15.60 79.96 -66.46
CA LEU A 236 -16.96 79.65 -66.92
C LEU A 236 -18.02 80.36 -66.08
N LYS A 237 -17.83 80.43 -64.75
CA LYS A 237 -18.72 81.16 -63.85
C LYS A 237 -18.72 82.67 -64.13
N PHE A 238 -17.58 83.26 -64.46
CA PHE A 238 -17.49 84.65 -64.90
C PHE A 238 -18.13 84.86 -66.28
N LYS A 239 -17.91 83.97 -67.24
CA LYS A 239 -18.53 84.02 -68.58
C LYS A 239 -20.05 83.91 -68.52
N ASP A 240 -20.58 83.03 -67.68
CA ASP A 240 -22.02 82.87 -67.47
C ASP A 240 -22.64 84.16 -66.88
N LYS A 241 -21.93 84.79 -65.94
CA LYS A 241 -22.32 86.09 -65.37
C LYS A 241 -22.31 87.21 -66.41
N ILE A 242 -21.30 87.26 -67.29
CA ILE A 242 -21.24 88.23 -68.40
C ILE A 242 -22.34 87.96 -69.43
N ALA A 243 -22.57 86.70 -69.79
CA ALA A 243 -23.63 86.31 -70.72
C ALA A 243 -25.02 86.71 -70.20
N SER A 244 -25.26 86.49 -68.90
CA SER A 244 -26.49 86.91 -68.22
C SER A 244 -26.71 88.43 -68.29
N GLU A 245 -25.67 89.25 -68.06
CA GLU A 245 -25.77 90.72 -68.21
C GLU A 245 -25.92 91.15 -69.67
N ARG A 246 -25.30 90.44 -70.62
CA ARG A 246 -25.41 90.75 -72.06
C ARG A 246 -26.84 90.52 -72.58
N ILE A 247 -27.49 89.45 -72.13
CA ILE A 247 -28.92 89.19 -72.40
C ILE A 247 -29.76 90.34 -71.84
N ARG A 248 -29.49 90.77 -70.60
CA ARG A 248 -30.18 91.89 -69.94
C ARG A 248 -30.03 93.22 -70.70
N LEU A 249 -28.87 93.47 -71.33
CA LEU A 249 -28.62 94.66 -72.15
C LEU A 249 -29.25 94.58 -73.56
N SER A 250 -29.35 93.38 -74.15
CA SER A 250 -30.02 93.17 -75.45
C SER A 250 -31.54 93.42 -75.40
N GLU A 251 -32.14 93.45 -74.21
CA GLU A 251 -33.56 93.79 -74.02
C GLU A 251 -33.83 95.31 -73.98
N LEU A 252 -32.80 96.17 -74.07
CA LEU A 252 -32.88 97.61 -73.73
C LEU A 252 -32.55 98.63 -74.84
N GLU A 253 -32.34 98.28 -76.13
CA GLU A 253 -32.12 99.30 -77.20
C GLU A 253 -32.86 99.10 -78.56
N PRO A 254 -33.38 100.18 -79.24
CA PRO A 254 -34.30 100.12 -80.39
C PRO A 254 -33.76 100.65 -81.76
N TYR A 255 -34.50 100.36 -82.85
CA TYR A 255 -34.26 100.65 -84.29
C TYR A 255 -33.95 102.12 -84.71
N SER A 256 -32.95 102.33 -85.58
CA SER A 256 -32.80 103.51 -86.49
C SER A 256 -31.93 103.23 -87.75
N SER A 257 -31.97 104.13 -88.75
CA SER A 257 -31.81 103.92 -90.21
C SER A 257 -30.53 104.48 -90.92
N ALA A 258 -30.34 104.05 -92.18
CA ALA A 258 -29.90 104.81 -93.39
C ALA A 258 -28.43 104.87 -93.89
N PHE A 259 -28.21 104.31 -95.10
CA PHE A 259 -27.64 104.87 -96.37
C PHE A 259 -26.47 105.90 -96.44
N GLY A 260 -25.48 105.62 -97.32
CA GLY A 260 -24.50 106.57 -97.95
C GLY A 260 -23.03 106.11 -97.81
N SER A 261 -22.20 105.77 -98.82
CA SER A 261 -21.83 106.31 -100.16
C SER A 261 -20.75 107.40 -100.15
N ARG A 262 -19.67 107.16 -100.95
CA ARG A 262 -18.54 108.00 -101.45
C ARG A 262 -17.24 108.13 -100.62
N THR A 263 -16.02 108.38 -101.15
CA THR A 263 -15.11 107.92 -102.25
C THR A 263 -13.77 108.71 -102.05
N ASP A 264 -12.67 108.25 -102.68
CA ASP A 264 -11.34 108.87 -102.96
C ASP A 264 -10.17 108.45 -102.05
N GLU A 265 -9.14 107.71 -102.52
CA GLU A 265 -8.14 107.87 -103.61
C GLU A 265 -6.93 108.77 -103.24
N ASN A 266 -5.74 108.17 -103.07
CA ASN A 266 -4.45 108.64 -103.63
C ASN A 266 -3.33 107.57 -103.55
N CYS A 267 -2.31 107.71 -104.39
CA CYS A 267 -1.48 106.70 -105.04
C CYS A 267 -0.01 106.57 -104.56
N GLN A 268 0.69 105.56 -105.13
CA GLN A 268 2.16 105.42 -105.42
C GLN A 268 3.09 105.00 -104.25
N THR A 269 4.04 104.04 -104.33
CA THR A 269 4.95 103.50 -105.40
C THR A 269 5.50 102.12 -104.92
N ARG A 270 5.42 100.97 -105.63
CA ARG A 270 6.31 100.31 -106.63
C ARG A 270 7.83 100.17 -106.30
N ILE A 271 8.34 98.91 -106.35
CA ILE A 271 9.63 98.35 -106.87
C ILE A 271 10.03 97.14 -105.97
N ARG A 272 9.89 95.85 -106.35
CA ARG A 272 10.59 94.95 -107.32
C ARG A 272 11.90 94.29 -106.79
N VAL A 273 11.94 92.95 -106.94
CA VAL A 273 13.11 92.06 -107.27
C VAL A 273 14.06 91.77 -106.10
N SER A 274 14.59 90.57 -105.81
CA SER A 274 14.43 89.16 -106.25
C SER A 274 15.39 88.28 -105.40
N GLN A 275 15.14 86.96 -105.35
CA GLN A 275 16.13 85.86 -105.33
C GLN A 275 17.04 85.61 -104.10
N THR A 276 16.79 84.47 -103.42
CA THR A 276 17.66 83.27 -103.22
C THR A 276 19.19 83.36 -103.37
N PRO A 277 19.99 82.34 -102.97
CA PRO A 277 20.03 81.50 -101.76
C PRO A 277 21.47 81.24 -101.22
N PHE A 278 21.56 80.48 -100.12
CA PHE A 278 22.64 79.57 -99.69
C PHE A 278 23.96 80.07 -99.02
N LEU A 279 24.27 79.34 -97.93
CA LEU A 279 25.55 79.00 -97.26
C LEU A 279 26.05 79.78 -96.03
N SER A 280 26.18 78.97 -94.96
CA SER A 280 27.33 78.82 -94.04
C SER A 280 27.59 79.80 -92.88
N ALA A 281 27.66 79.16 -91.69
CA ALA A 281 28.69 79.27 -90.65
C ALA A 281 28.82 80.53 -89.77
N LEU A 282 28.63 80.28 -88.47
CA LEU A 282 29.60 80.44 -87.38
C LEU A 282 30.05 81.85 -86.90
N ASP A 283 30.09 81.92 -85.57
CA ASP A 283 30.87 82.79 -84.67
C ASP A 283 30.47 84.26 -84.48
N ARG A 284 29.81 84.53 -83.34
CA ARG A 284 30.55 84.81 -82.09
C ARG A 284 29.74 84.44 -80.85
#